data_AF-A0A9Q4PVD2-F1
#
_entry.id   AF-A0A9Q4PVD2-F1
#
_cell.length_a   1.000
_cell.length_b   1.000
_cell.length_c   1.000
_cell.angle_alpha   90.00
_cell.angle_beta   90.00
_cell.angle_gamma   90.00
#
_symmetry.space_group_name_H-M   'P 1'
#
loop_
_entity.id
_entity.type
_entity.pdbx_description
1 polymer ?
#
loop_
_entity_poly.entity_id
_entity_poly.type
_entity_poly.pdbx_seq_one_letter_code
_entity_poly.pdbx_strand_id
1 'polypeptide(L)'
;MENEILDARIFYYSLFSKFFVFSYESDRFEGVKEALNLLLNYAIDEKSAISLKNLAENFDEELLITEYDDIFHSPPSPVRTTVSYYNEGYESSLSCLEIKKILAKTKFRKDSVKFIENEDNFGFLFVLMSEFIKFGKLEDKNYLEYAKEIFTKFLNPFIDEFISAIYLHKSSNYYKDVVNLLMSFVELERVFYGTSKPILHKEIKVKNNLSRSEKIRREVNKLKRSRGSRDGF
;
A
#
# COMPACT_ATOMS: atom_id res chain seq x y z
N MET A 1 -16.42 -20.60 -2.19
CA MET A 1 -16.47 -19.49 -1.22
C MET A 1 -15.08 -18.99 -0.81
N GLU A 2 -14.26 -19.72 -0.03
CA GLU A 2 -12.92 -19.22 0.39
C GLU A 2 -12.00 -18.91 -0.81
N ASN A 3 -11.91 -19.82 -1.79
CA ASN A 3 -11.10 -19.62 -2.99
C ASN A 3 -11.57 -18.47 -3.89
N GLU A 4 -12.87 -18.20 -3.94
CA GLU A 4 -13.45 -17.10 -4.73
C GLU A 4 -13.12 -15.74 -4.10
N ILE A 5 -13.12 -15.67 -2.76
CA ILE A 5 -12.69 -14.48 -2.03
C ILE A 5 -11.20 -14.22 -2.30
N LEU A 6 -10.35 -15.25 -2.28
CA LEU A 6 -8.93 -15.08 -2.62
C LEU A 6 -8.74 -14.58 -4.07
N ASP A 7 -9.52 -15.10 -5.03
CA ASP A 7 -9.47 -14.62 -6.43
C ASP A 7 -9.87 -13.15 -6.56
N ALA A 8 -10.94 -12.75 -5.89
CA ALA A 8 -11.36 -11.34 -5.87
C ALA A 8 -10.26 -10.44 -5.29
N ARG A 9 -9.62 -10.86 -4.19
CA ARG A 9 -8.52 -10.11 -3.57
C ARG A 9 -7.31 -10.00 -4.49
N ILE A 10 -6.90 -11.09 -5.14
CA ILE A 10 -5.84 -11.09 -6.17
C ILE A 10 -6.19 -10.09 -7.28
N PHE A 11 -7.42 -10.12 -7.77
CA PHE A 11 -7.89 -9.23 -8.83
C PHE A 11 -7.80 -7.76 -8.43
N TYR A 12 -8.35 -7.38 -7.26
CA TYR A 12 -8.30 -6.00 -6.78
C TYR A 12 -6.86 -5.52 -6.54
N TYR A 13 -6.02 -6.30 -5.87
CA TYR A 13 -4.61 -5.92 -5.67
C TYR A 13 -3.86 -5.77 -7.00
N SER A 14 -4.15 -6.61 -7.99
CA SER A 14 -3.57 -6.50 -9.33
C SER A 14 -4.07 -5.27 -10.09
N LEU A 15 -5.33 -4.90 -9.92
CA LEU A 15 -5.88 -3.66 -10.47
C LEU A 15 -5.24 -2.43 -9.83
N PHE A 16 -5.12 -2.39 -8.50
CA PHE A 16 -4.49 -1.27 -7.81
C PHE A 16 -3.00 -1.14 -8.13
N SER A 17 -2.27 -2.24 -8.34
CA SER A 17 -0.88 -2.14 -8.74
C SER A 17 -0.70 -1.46 -10.11
N LYS A 18 -1.64 -1.63 -11.05
CA LYS A 18 -1.63 -0.93 -12.34
C LYS A 18 -1.73 0.59 -12.19
N PHE A 19 -2.50 1.07 -11.21
CA PHE A 19 -2.58 2.49 -10.89
C PHE A 19 -1.37 3.00 -10.11
N PHE A 20 -0.88 2.25 -9.12
CA PHE A 20 0.10 2.77 -8.15
C PHE A 20 1.56 2.38 -8.36
N VAL A 21 1.86 1.47 -9.28
CA VAL A 21 3.24 1.18 -9.69
C VAL A 21 3.63 2.13 -10.81
N PHE A 22 4.69 2.88 -10.60
CA PHE A 22 5.30 3.65 -11.67
C PHE A 22 6.02 2.75 -12.68
N SER A 23 5.80 3.00 -13.96
CA SER A 23 6.44 2.31 -15.07
C SER A 23 6.56 3.23 -16.29
N TYR A 24 7.64 3.08 -17.06
CA TYR A 24 7.80 3.72 -18.37
C TYR A 24 7.26 2.86 -19.52
N GLU A 25 6.83 1.64 -19.23
CA GLU A 25 6.30 0.71 -20.24
C GLU A 25 4.94 1.19 -20.74
N SER A 26 4.73 1.13 -22.05
CA SER A 26 3.46 1.51 -22.69
C SER A 26 2.30 0.58 -22.33
N ASP A 27 2.58 -0.61 -21.80
CA ASP A 27 1.58 -1.61 -21.39
C ASP A 27 1.14 -1.45 -19.92
N ARG A 28 1.53 -0.33 -19.26
CA ARG A 28 1.23 -0.08 -17.85
C ARG A 28 -0.24 -0.31 -17.52
N PHE A 29 -1.17 0.12 -18.38
CA PHE A 29 -2.61 -0.02 -18.13
C PHE A 29 -3.29 -1.11 -18.97
N GLU A 30 -2.52 -2.01 -19.59
CA GLU A 30 -3.08 -3.15 -20.32
C GLU A 30 -4.05 -3.94 -19.43
N GLY A 31 -5.27 -4.17 -19.94
CA GLY A 31 -6.32 -4.92 -19.27
C GLY A 31 -7.11 -4.13 -18.21
N VAL A 32 -6.77 -2.87 -17.93
CA VAL A 32 -7.44 -2.09 -16.87
C VAL A 32 -8.89 -1.75 -17.25
N LYS A 33 -9.14 -1.35 -18.50
CA LYS A 33 -10.50 -1.03 -18.95
C LYS A 33 -11.42 -2.25 -18.91
N GLU A 34 -10.93 -3.40 -19.33
CA GLU A 34 -11.62 -4.69 -19.25
C GLU A 34 -11.91 -5.06 -17.79
N ALA A 35 -10.91 -4.86 -16.91
CA ALA A 35 -11.07 -5.13 -15.49
C ALA A 35 -12.11 -4.23 -14.84
N LEU A 36 -12.12 -2.93 -15.14
CA LEU A 36 -13.12 -1.98 -14.65
C LEU A 36 -14.53 -2.36 -15.12
N ASN A 37 -14.69 -2.70 -16.40
CA ASN A 37 -15.97 -3.14 -16.96
C ASN A 37 -16.49 -4.44 -16.33
N LEU A 38 -15.59 -5.38 -16.04
CA LEU A 38 -15.96 -6.61 -15.33
C LEU A 38 -16.48 -6.28 -13.91
N LEU A 39 -15.77 -5.43 -13.18
CA LEU A 39 -16.09 -5.07 -11.80
C LEU A 39 -17.39 -4.28 -11.65
N LEU A 40 -17.91 -3.62 -12.69
CA LEU A 40 -19.21 -2.95 -12.64
C LEU A 40 -20.35 -3.89 -12.20
N ASN A 41 -20.25 -5.18 -12.53
CA ASN A 41 -21.24 -6.19 -12.14
C ASN A 41 -21.01 -6.75 -10.73
N TYR A 42 -19.88 -6.43 -10.11
CA TYR A 42 -19.41 -7.02 -8.85
C TYR A 42 -18.85 -5.96 -7.89
N ALA A 43 -19.45 -4.76 -7.90
CA ALA A 43 -19.05 -3.69 -6.99
C ALA A 43 -19.17 -4.12 -5.52
N ILE A 44 -18.24 -3.67 -4.68
CA ILE A 44 -18.17 -4.01 -3.24
C ILE A 44 -19.34 -3.37 -2.48
N ASP A 45 -19.59 -2.11 -2.79
CA ASP A 45 -20.65 -1.27 -2.24
C ASP A 45 -21.08 -0.19 -3.24
N GLU A 46 -22.11 0.60 -2.89
CA GLU A 46 -22.65 1.67 -3.74
C GLU A 46 -21.60 2.72 -4.13
N LYS A 47 -20.64 3.06 -3.24
CA LYS A 47 -19.62 4.07 -3.50
C LYS A 47 -18.60 3.56 -4.51
N SER A 48 -18.19 2.30 -4.35
CA SER A 48 -17.31 1.61 -5.29
C SER A 48 -17.97 1.44 -6.66
N ALA A 49 -19.29 1.22 -6.72
CA ALA A 49 -20.04 1.13 -7.98
C ALA A 49 -20.00 2.46 -8.76
N ILE A 50 -20.23 3.58 -8.07
CA ILE A 50 -20.13 4.92 -8.68
C ILE A 50 -18.70 5.16 -9.19
N SER A 51 -17.70 4.85 -8.37
CA SER A 51 -16.28 5.05 -8.72
C SER A 51 -15.87 4.20 -9.93
N LEU A 52 -16.28 2.93 -9.95
CA LEU A 52 -16.04 2.02 -11.07
C LEU A 52 -16.70 2.53 -12.36
N LYS A 53 -17.93 3.04 -12.27
CA LYS A 53 -18.64 3.61 -13.42
C LYS A 53 -17.89 4.81 -13.97
N ASN A 54 -17.52 5.76 -13.11
CA ASN A 54 -16.77 6.95 -13.52
C ASN A 54 -15.43 6.57 -14.18
N LEU A 55 -14.69 5.61 -13.57
CA LEU A 55 -13.42 5.14 -14.12
C LEU A 55 -13.60 4.44 -15.47
N ALA A 56 -14.61 3.58 -15.63
CA ALA A 56 -14.85 2.84 -16.86
C ALA A 56 -15.31 3.75 -18.03
N GLU A 57 -16.20 4.70 -17.75
CA GLU A 57 -16.75 5.63 -18.75
C GLU A 57 -15.69 6.63 -19.23
N ASN A 58 -14.83 7.09 -18.33
CA ASN A 58 -13.86 8.14 -18.63
C ASN A 58 -12.42 7.61 -18.81
N PHE A 59 -12.22 6.29 -18.86
CA PHE A 59 -10.90 5.67 -18.88
C PHE A 59 -10.01 6.24 -20.00
N ASP A 60 -8.91 6.89 -19.60
CA ASP A 60 -7.93 7.52 -20.47
C ASP A 60 -6.54 7.35 -19.85
N GLU A 61 -5.65 6.65 -20.55
CA GLU A 61 -4.32 6.33 -20.04
C GLU A 61 -3.42 7.56 -19.97
N GLU A 62 -3.49 8.47 -20.94
CA GLU A 62 -2.65 9.67 -20.98
C GLU A 62 -3.01 10.62 -19.83
N LEU A 63 -4.31 10.77 -19.55
CA LEU A 63 -4.79 11.54 -18.40
C LEU A 63 -4.38 10.88 -17.07
N LEU A 64 -4.47 9.55 -16.97
CA LEU A 64 -4.01 8.82 -15.78
C LEU A 64 -2.51 8.97 -15.53
N ILE A 65 -1.68 8.95 -16.59
CA ILE A 65 -0.22 9.15 -16.49
C ILE A 65 0.08 10.58 -16.05
N THR A 66 -0.53 11.56 -16.72
CA THR A 66 -0.33 12.98 -16.43
C THR A 66 -0.75 13.31 -14.99
N GLU A 67 -1.91 12.81 -14.57
CA GLU A 67 -2.42 13.01 -13.22
C GLU A 67 -1.55 12.29 -12.17
N TYR A 68 -1.02 11.10 -12.48
CA TYR A 68 -0.06 10.41 -11.60
C TYR A 68 1.18 11.28 -11.36
N ASP A 69 1.80 11.80 -12.42
CA ASP A 69 2.98 12.66 -12.28
C ASP A 69 2.66 13.93 -11.49
N ASP A 70 1.50 14.53 -11.72
CA ASP A 70 1.06 15.72 -10.98
C ASP A 70 0.80 15.47 -9.50
N ILE A 71 0.36 14.27 -9.12
CA ILE A 71 0.11 13.91 -7.71
C ILE A 71 1.41 13.50 -7.01
N PHE A 72 2.23 12.67 -7.65
CA PHE A 72 3.32 11.94 -6.97
C PHE A 72 4.72 12.52 -7.26
N HIS A 73 4.90 13.29 -8.32
CA HIS A 73 6.21 13.79 -8.74
C HIS A 73 6.31 15.32 -8.80
N SER A 74 5.22 16.02 -9.12
CA SER A 74 5.23 17.47 -9.31
C SER A 74 5.37 18.27 -8.00
N PRO A 75 6.25 19.31 -7.95
CA PRO A 75 6.35 20.22 -6.81
C PRO A 75 5.13 21.16 -6.69
N PRO A 76 4.88 21.78 -5.51
CA PRO A 76 5.74 21.81 -4.31
C PRO A 76 5.46 20.70 -3.29
N SER A 77 4.39 19.93 -3.45
CA SER A 77 3.90 19.02 -2.40
C SER A 77 3.45 17.66 -2.97
N PRO A 78 4.37 16.87 -3.55
CA PRO A 78 4.04 15.54 -4.04
C PRO A 78 3.57 14.64 -2.90
N VAL A 79 2.53 13.85 -3.17
CA VAL A 79 2.07 12.80 -2.25
C VAL A 79 3.16 11.73 -2.17
N ARG A 80 3.51 11.33 -0.95
CA ARG A 80 4.49 10.27 -0.73
C ARG A 80 3.84 8.91 -0.94
N THR A 81 4.60 7.96 -1.47
CA THR A 81 4.08 6.65 -1.87
C THR A 81 4.59 5.51 -1.00
N THR A 82 5.37 5.81 0.04
CA THR A 82 6.04 4.81 0.88
C THR A 82 5.45 4.71 2.29
N VAL A 83 5.25 3.48 2.78
CA VAL A 83 4.78 3.22 4.15
C VAL A 83 5.71 3.86 5.19
N SER A 84 7.02 3.81 4.96
CA SER A 84 8.02 4.45 5.82
C SER A 84 7.77 5.94 6.03
N TYR A 85 7.36 6.69 5.01
CA TYR A 85 7.00 8.09 5.18
C TYR A 85 5.81 8.27 6.12
N TYR A 86 4.75 7.47 5.93
CA TYR A 86 3.54 7.59 6.75
C TYR A 86 3.77 7.16 8.20
N ASN A 87 4.64 6.18 8.42
CA ASN A 87 4.98 5.70 9.75
C ASN A 87 6.01 6.61 10.48
N GLU A 88 7.05 7.03 9.76
CA GLU A 88 8.29 7.55 10.37
C GLU A 88 8.64 8.97 9.91
N GLY A 89 7.95 9.50 8.89
CA GLY A 89 8.21 10.81 8.29
C GLY A 89 9.38 10.85 7.30
N TYR A 90 10.06 9.72 7.10
CA TYR A 90 11.19 9.57 6.17
C TYR A 90 11.03 8.28 5.37
N GLU A 91 11.39 8.35 4.09
CA GLU A 91 11.36 7.19 3.19
C GLU A 91 12.54 6.23 3.47
N SER A 92 12.42 4.97 3.04
CA SER A 92 13.48 3.95 3.15
C SER A 92 13.93 3.65 4.60
N SER A 93 13.03 3.78 5.57
CA SER A 93 13.34 3.63 6.99
C SER A 93 12.98 2.23 7.54
N LEU A 94 12.59 2.11 8.82
CA LEU A 94 12.45 0.81 9.48
C LEU A 94 11.38 -0.06 8.80
N SER A 95 10.25 0.53 8.38
CA SER A 95 9.22 -0.19 7.62
C SER A 95 9.76 -0.88 6.36
N CYS A 96 10.62 -0.20 5.60
CA CYS A 96 11.26 -0.76 4.40
C CYS A 96 12.14 -1.96 4.75
N LEU A 97 12.93 -1.86 5.82
CA LEU A 97 13.77 -2.96 6.29
C LEU A 97 12.94 -4.17 6.73
N GLU A 98 11.82 -3.96 7.41
CA GLU A 98 10.96 -5.05 7.89
C GLU A 98 10.25 -5.77 6.73
N ILE A 99 9.79 -5.03 5.72
CA ILE A 99 9.21 -5.63 4.51
C ILE A 99 10.28 -6.45 3.75
N LYS A 100 11.53 -5.95 3.64
CA LYS A 100 12.66 -6.71 3.08
C LYS A 100 12.92 -8.01 3.84
N LYS A 101 12.76 -8.02 5.18
CA LYS A 101 12.89 -9.24 5.99
C LYS A 101 11.77 -10.24 5.72
N ILE A 102 10.55 -9.78 5.42
CA ILE A 102 9.45 -10.67 4.99
C ILE A 102 9.79 -11.28 3.63
N LEU A 103 10.17 -10.46 2.65
CA LEU A 103 10.60 -10.93 1.31
C LEU A 103 11.73 -11.94 1.37
N ALA A 104 12.72 -11.75 2.26
CA ALA A 104 13.84 -12.67 2.42
C ALA A 104 13.44 -14.09 2.86
N LYS A 105 12.27 -14.26 3.50
CA LYS A 105 11.69 -15.57 3.84
C LYS A 105 10.99 -16.26 2.66
N THR A 106 10.81 -15.53 1.55
CA THR A 106 10.11 -16.01 0.35
C THR A 106 11.06 -16.28 -0.80
N LYS A 107 10.53 -16.82 -1.90
CA LYS A 107 11.26 -16.98 -3.17
C LYS A 107 11.19 -15.71 -4.05
N PHE A 108 10.30 -14.78 -3.74
CA PHE A 108 10.13 -13.55 -4.53
C PHE A 108 11.23 -12.54 -4.24
N ARG A 109 11.68 -11.86 -5.29
CA ARG A 109 12.67 -10.78 -5.24
C ARG A 109 12.18 -9.63 -6.11
N LYS A 110 12.50 -8.41 -5.71
CA LYS A 110 12.18 -7.21 -6.50
C LYS A 110 12.97 -7.24 -7.80
N ASP A 111 12.27 -7.22 -8.92
CA ASP A 111 12.88 -6.90 -10.21
C ASP A 111 13.22 -5.41 -10.23
N SER A 112 14.50 -5.07 -10.07
CA SER A 112 14.93 -3.67 -9.96
C SER A 112 14.92 -2.92 -11.30
N VAL A 113 14.67 -3.61 -12.41
CA VAL A 113 14.43 -2.97 -13.72
C VAL A 113 12.99 -2.50 -13.79
N LYS A 114 12.04 -3.36 -13.40
CA LYS A 114 10.59 -3.05 -13.44
C LYS A 114 10.12 -2.19 -12.28
N PHE A 115 10.73 -2.35 -11.10
CA PHE A 115 10.33 -1.67 -9.88
C PHE A 115 11.46 -0.78 -9.36
N ILE A 116 11.47 0.46 -9.84
CA ILE A 116 12.45 1.47 -9.43
C ILE A 116 12.25 1.92 -7.97
N GLU A 117 11.02 1.88 -7.49
CA GLU A 117 10.68 2.28 -6.12
C GLU A 117 11.10 1.21 -5.09
N ASN A 118 11.15 1.61 -3.81
CA ASN A 118 11.49 0.71 -2.72
C ASN A 118 10.35 -0.26 -2.40
N GLU A 119 10.69 -1.36 -1.72
CA GLU A 119 9.79 -2.46 -1.40
C GLU A 119 8.64 -2.07 -0.45
N ASP A 120 8.69 -0.90 0.17
CA ASP A 120 7.61 -0.35 1.00
C ASP A 120 6.77 0.72 0.31
N ASN A 121 6.95 0.90 -1.01
CA ASN A 121 6.00 1.63 -1.84
C ASN A 121 4.63 0.92 -1.86
N PHE A 122 3.52 1.68 -1.75
CA PHE A 122 2.17 1.12 -1.72
C PHE A 122 1.82 0.33 -2.99
N GLY A 123 2.19 0.82 -4.18
CA GLY A 123 2.01 0.11 -5.45
C GLY A 123 2.76 -1.22 -5.49
N PHE A 124 4.01 -1.24 -5.06
CA PHE A 124 4.80 -2.46 -4.93
C PHE A 124 4.16 -3.44 -3.93
N LEU A 125 3.67 -2.94 -2.79
CA LEU A 125 2.97 -3.76 -1.81
C LEU A 125 1.67 -4.36 -2.37
N PHE A 126 0.95 -3.67 -3.27
CA PHE A 126 -0.20 -4.27 -3.96
C PHE A 126 0.20 -5.42 -4.88
N VAL A 127 1.31 -5.28 -5.63
CA VAL A 127 1.88 -6.41 -6.39
C VAL A 127 2.21 -7.57 -5.46
N LEU A 128 2.91 -7.28 -4.35
CA LEU A 128 3.34 -8.30 -3.41
C LEU A 128 2.16 -9.04 -2.77
N MET A 129 1.11 -8.31 -2.41
CA MET A 129 -0.13 -8.88 -1.88
C MET A 129 -0.79 -9.81 -2.90
N SER A 130 -0.93 -9.39 -4.16
CA SER A 130 -1.48 -10.22 -5.22
C SER A 130 -0.70 -11.52 -5.39
N GLU A 131 0.63 -11.42 -5.53
CA GLU A 131 1.50 -12.59 -5.73
C GLU A 131 1.54 -13.52 -4.50
N PHE A 132 1.58 -12.96 -3.29
CA PHE A 132 1.53 -13.76 -2.06
C PHE A 132 0.20 -14.51 -1.93
N ILE A 133 -0.93 -13.88 -2.23
CA ILE A 133 -2.23 -14.55 -2.16
C ILE A 133 -2.34 -15.63 -3.23
N LYS A 134 -1.93 -15.33 -4.46
CA LYS A 134 -1.92 -16.28 -5.57
C LYS A 134 -1.04 -17.50 -5.28
N PHE A 135 0.20 -17.28 -4.85
CA PHE A 135 1.13 -18.36 -4.51
C PHE A 135 0.65 -19.13 -3.27
N GLY A 136 0.08 -18.43 -2.28
CA GLY A 136 -0.49 -19.02 -1.09
C GLY A 136 -1.68 -19.93 -1.34
N LYS A 137 -2.48 -19.58 -2.35
CA LYS A 137 -3.60 -20.38 -2.82
C LYS A 137 -3.15 -21.63 -3.60
N LEU A 138 -2.11 -21.51 -4.44
CA LEU A 138 -1.73 -22.56 -5.40
C LEU A 138 -0.63 -23.51 -4.88
N GLU A 139 0.31 -23.00 -4.08
CA GLU A 139 1.55 -23.73 -3.77
C GLU A 139 1.84 -23.81 -2.26
N ASP A 140 1.97 -22.68 -1.57
CA ASP A 140 2.43 -22.65 -0.16
C ASP A 140 1.62 -21.69 0.70
N LYS A 141 0.72 -22.23 1.52
CA LYS A 141 -0.18 -21.47 2.42
C LYS A 141 0.55 -20.49 3.35
N ASN A 142 1.84 -20.66 3.64
CA ASN A 142 2.60 -19.68 4.42
C ASN A 142 2.62 -18.28 3.79
N TYR A 143 2.46 -18.17 2.47
CA TYR A 143 2.36 -16.89 1.80
C TYR A 143 1.08 -16.12 2.15
N LEU A 144 0.00 -16.79 2.56
CA LEU A 144 -1.19 -16.13 3.08
C LEU A 144 -0.91 -15.45 4.44
N GLU A 145 -0.05 -16.06 5.27
CA GLU A 145 0.40 -15.45 6.53
C GLU A 145 1.34 -14.26 6.27
N TYR A 146 2.19 -14.32 5.24
CA TYR A 146 2.98 -13.15 4.83
C TYR A 146 2.09 -12.02 4.31
N ALA A 147 1.07 -12.32 3.50
CA ALA A 147 0.09 -11.32 3.06
C ALA A 147 -0.66 -10.70 4.25
N LYS A 148 -1.07 -11.52 5.22
CA LYS A 148 -1.68 -11.05 6.47
C LYS A 148 -0.73 -10.14 7.25
N GLU A 149 0.54 -10.51 7.38
CA GLU A 149 1.54 -9.69 8.05
C GLU A 149 1.73 -8.33 7.33
N ILE A 150 1.82 -8.34 6.00
CA ILE A 150 1.92 -7.12 5.18
C ILE A 150 0.71 -6.21 5.41
N PHE A 151 -0.50 -6.76 5.27
CA PHE A 151 -1.72 -5.97 5.44
C PHE A 151 -1.83 -5.38 6.85
N THR A 152 -1.73 -6.23 7.87
CA THR A 152 -2.00 -5.82 9.26
C THR A 152 -0.97 -4.85 9.82
N LYS A 153 0.31 -4.99 9.45
CA LYS A 153 1.40 -4.16 10.00
C LYS A 153 1.78 -2.96 9.14
N PHE A 154 1.62 -3.04 7.81
CA PHE A 154 2.16 -2.03 6.89
C PHE A 154 1.12 -1.34 6.02
N LEU A 155 0.04 -2.03 5.60
CA LEU A 155 -1.03 -1.36 4.84
C LEU A 155 -2.06 -0.74 5.78
N ASN A 156 -2.79 -1.56 6.56
CA ASN A 156 -3.92 -1.11 7.37
C ASN A 156 -3.62 0.12 8.25
N PRO A 157 -2.46 0.23 8.94
CA PRO A 157 -2.21 1.37 9.82
C PRO A 157 -2.02 2.71 9.09
N PHE A 158 -1.68 2.70 7.80
CA PHE A 158 -1.22 3.89 7.06
C PHE A 158 -2.00 4.18 5.77
N ILE A 159 -2.72 3.19 5.23
CA ILE A 159 -3.39 3.29 3.94
C ILE A 159 -4.49 4.36 3.91
N ASP A 160 -5.19 4.60 5.02
CA ASP A 160 -6.22 5.64 5.09
C ASP A 160 -5.61 7.05 4.92
N GLU A 161 -4.41 7.28 5.46
CA GLU A 161 -3.72 8.56 5.31
C GLU A 161 -3.20 8.73 3.89
N PHE A 162 -2.70 7.66 3.27
CA PHE A 162 -2.32 7.64 1.85
C PHE A 162 -3.50 7.96 0.94
N ILE A 163 -4.63 7.26 1.11
CA ILE A 163 -5.89 7.51 0.41
C ILE A 163 -6.32 8.97 0.58
N SER A 164 -6.31 9.48 1.82
CA SER A 164 -6.72 10.85 2.11
C SER A 164 -5.80 11.87 1.45
N ALA A 165 -4.48 11.63 1.43
CA ALA A 165 -3.51 12.51 0.80
C ALA A 165 -3.75 12.63 -0.71
N ILE A 166 -4.06 11.52 -1.38
CA ILE A 166 -4.42 11.53 -2.81
C ILE A 166 -5.77 12.21 -3.01
N TYR A 167 -6.81 11.80 -2.29
CA TYR A 167 -8.16 12.35 -2.48
C TYR A 167 -8.21 13.88 -2.34
N LEU A 168 -7.43 14.42 -1.41
CA LEU A 168 -7.35 15.87 -1.13
C LEU A 168 -6.35 16.61 -2.03
N HIS A 169 -5.54 15.90 -2.82
CA HIS A 169 -4.56 16.56 -3.68
C HIS A 169 -5.28 17.36 -4.78
N LYS A 170 -4.79 18.58 -5.04
CA LYS A 170 -5.44 19.53 -5.96
C LYS A 170 -5.53 19.00 -7.40
N SER A 171 -4.56 18.19 -7.82
CA SER A 171 -4.51 17.61 -9.16
C SER A 171 -5.32 16.33 -9.27
N SER A 172 -5.87 15.82 -8.16
CA SER A 172 -6.65 14.58 -8.21
C SER A 172 -8.05 14.81 -8.80
N ASN A 173 -8.28 14.14 -9.91
CA ASN A 173 -9.52 14.03 -10.63
C ASN A 173 -9.88 12.54 -10.79
N TYR A 174 -9.23 11.81 -11.68
CA TYR A 174 -9.39 10.36 -11.85
C TYR A 174 -8.98 9.58 -10.61
N TYR A 175 -7.88 9.98 -9.96
CA TYR A 175 -7.40 9.30 -8.77
C TYR A 175 -8.34 9.42 -7.59
N LYS A 176 -9.32 10.36 -7.60
CA LYS A 176 -10.39 10.37 -6.57
C LYS A 176 -11.25 9.13 -6.64
N ASP A 177 -11.68 8.73 -7.85
CA ASP A 177 -12.44 7.50 -8.02
C ASP A 177 -11.57 6.26 -7.76
N VAL A 178 -10.29 6.29 -8.16
CA VAL A 178 -9.34 5.20 -7.82
C VAL A 178 -9.25 5.00 -6.31
N VAL A 179 -9.08 6.07 -5.53
CA VAL A 179 -8.94 5.94 -4.07
C VAL A 179 -10.25 5.74 -3.33
N ASN A 180 -11.40 6.13 -3.90
CA ASN A 180 -12.71 5.74 -3.38
C ASN A 180 -12.94 4.23 -3.53
N LEU A 181 -12.56 3.67 -4.68
CA LEU A 181 -12.56 2.23 -4.90
C LEU A 181 -11.60 1.52 -3.94
N LEU A 182 -10.39 2.04 -3.77
CA LEU A 182 -9.40 1.52 -2.83
C LEU A 182 -9.90 1.57 -1.38
N MET A 183 -10.58 2.64 -0.96
CA MET A 183 -11.16 2.76 0.38
C MET A 183 -12.17 1.64 0.64
N SER A 184 -13.06 1.38 -0.31
CA SER A 184 -14.07 0.31 -0.21
C SER A 184 -13.40 -1.07 -0.11
N PHE A 185 -12.35 -1.29 -0.92
CA PHE A 185 -11.56 -2.52 -0.85
C PHE A 185 -10.80 -2.69 0.47
N VAL A 186 -10.23 -1.63 1.03
CA VAL A 186 -9.54 -1.68 2.33
C VAL A 186 -10.51 -2.06 3.46
N GLU A 187 -11.75 -1.57 3.43
CA GLU A 187 -12.77 -2.00 4.39
C GLU A 187 -13.11 -3.49 4.25
N LEU A 188 -13.17 -4.01 3.01
CA LEU A 188 -13.32 -5.46 2.77
C LEU A 188 -12.12 -6.24 3.32
N GLU A 189 -10.89 -5.78 3.11
CA GLU A 189 -9.69 -6.41 3.66
C GLU A 189 -9.67 -6.41 5.19
N ARG A 190 -10.15 -5.32 5.81
CA ARG A 190 -10.30 -5.22 7.27
C ARG A 190 -11.23 -6.30 7.80
N VAL A 191 -12.38 -6.48 7.17
CA VAL A 191 -13.34 -7.54 7.50
C VAL A 191 -12.69 -8.91 7.31
N PHE A 192 -12.04 -9.15 6.17
CA PHE A 192 -11.38 -10.42 5.86
C PHE A 192 -10.34 -10.82 6.92
N TYR A 193 -9.49 -9.88 7.33
CA TYR A 193 -8.44 -10.12 8.32
C TYR A 193 -8.89 -9.95 9.78
N GLY A 194 -10.15 -9.61 10.03
CA GLY A 194 -10.67 -9.34 11.38
C GLY A 194 -9.96 -8.17 12.07
N THR A 195 -9.58 -7.15 11.30
CA THR A 195 -8.93 -5.93 11.81
C THR A 195 -9.88 -4.75 11.76
N SER A 196 -9.66 -3.77 12.64
CA SER A 196 -10.40 -2.52 12.63
C SER A 196 -9.61 -1.42 11.92
N LYS A 197 -10.34 -0.38 11.53
CA LYS A 197 -9.75 0.89 11.10
C LYS A 197 -8.81 1.41 12.21
N PRO A 198 -7.56 1.78 11.88
CA PRO A 198 -6.63 2.28 12.89
C PRO A 198 -7.14 3.58 13.50
N ILE A 199 -6.81 3.79 14.77
CA ILE A 199 -6.99 5.10 15.41
C ILE A 199 -5.92 6.03 14.82
N LEU A 200 -6.36 7.07 14.10
CA LEU A 200 -5.49 8.10 13.55
C LEU A 200 -4.72 8.81 14.68
N HIS A 201 -3.47 8.44 14.88
CA HIS A 201 -2.57 9.20 15.73
C HIS A 201 -2.11 10.43 14.94
N LYS A 202 -2.70 11.59 15.22
CA LYS A 202 -2.25 12.91 14.71
C LYS A 202 -0.83 13.30 15.19
N GLU A 203 -0.08 12.38 15.79
CA GLU A 203 1.21 12.68 16.40
C GLU A 203 2.28 13.00 15.37
N ILE A 204 3.13 13.94 15.77
CA ILE A 204 4.22 14.51 14.99
C ILE A 204 5.18 13.39 14.53
N LYS A 205 5.13 13.05 13.24
CA LYS A 205 5.98 12.03 12.56
C LYS A 205 7.47 12.26 12.82
N VAL A 206 7.87 13.52 12.95
CA VAL A 206 9.25 13.96 13.22
C VAL A 206 9.24 15.05 14.30
N LYS A 207 9.67 14.76 15.53
CA LYS A 207 9.85 15.79 16.59
C LYS A 207 11.34 15.99 16.80
N ASN A 208 11.83 17.23 16.75
CA ASN A 208 13.26 17.57 16.85
C ASN A 208 14.13 16.84 15.80
N ASN A 209 13.68 16.75 14.55
CA ASN A 209 14.37 16.02 13.45
C ASN A 209 14.61 14.51 13.73
N LEU A 210 13.84 13.91 14.64
CA LEU A 210 13.91 12.49 14.97
C LEU A 210 12.58 11.80 14.64
N SER A 211 12.66 10.74 13.83
CA SER A 211 11.53 9.86 13.53
C SER A 211 11.00 9.18 14.79
N ARG A 212 9.76 8.71 14.75
CA ARG A 212 9.16 7.89 15.82
C ARG A 212 10.01 6.65 16.13
N SER A 213 10.47 5.95 15.10
CA SER A 213 11.32 4.75 15.21
C SER A 213 12.66 5.05 15.89
N GLU A 214 13.31 6.17 15.56
CA GLU A 214 14.58 6.57 16.15
C GLU A 214 14.43 6.95 17.64
N LYS A 215 13.31 7.59 18.02
CA LYS A 215 13.00 7.85 19.43
C LYS A 215 12.86 6.55 20.22
N ILE A 216 12.06 5.60 19.72
CA ILE A 216 11.87 4.29 20.35
C ILE A 216 13.20 3.56 20.48
N ARG A 217 14.04 3.56 19.43
CA ARG A 217 15.39 2.97 19.47
C ARG A 217 16.25 3.59 20.58
N ARG A 218 16.24 4.92 20.71
CA ARG A 218 16.99 5.64 21.75
C ARG A 218 16.50 5.31 23.16
N GLU A 219 15.18 5.21 23.36
CA GLU A 219 14.59 4.81 24.63
C GLU A 219 14.94 3.36 25.00
N VAL A 220 14.82 2.42 24.06
CA VAL A 220 15.22 1.02 24.26
C VAL A 220 16.71 0.92 24.61
N ASN A 221 17.58 1.66 23.92
CA ASN A 221 19.01 1.68 24.22
C ASN A 221 19.31 2.31 25.59
N LYS A 222 18.57 3.36 25.98
CA LYS A 222 18.68 3.97 27.32
C LYS A 222 18.25 2.99 28.41
N LEU A 223 17.17 2.25 28.20
CA LEU A 223 16.70 1.20 29.11
C LEU A 223 17.69 0.04 29.23
N LYS A 224 18.25 -0.44 28.10
CA LYS A 224 19.29 -1.48 28.10
C LYS A 224 20.54 -1.04 28.87
N ARG A 225 21.00 0.20 28.68
CA ARG A 225 22.13 0.76 29.45
C ARG A 225 21.81 0.82 30.95
N SER A 226 20.60 1.26 31.32
CA SER A 226 20.18 1.33 32.74
C SER A 226 20.06 -0.04 33.41
N ARG A 227 19.74 -1.11 32.66
CA ARG A 227 19.68 -2.48 33.16
C ARG A 227 21.07 -3.12 33.27
N GLY A 228 21.95 -2.88 32.29
CA GLY A 228 23.35 -3.35 32.31
C GLY A 228 24.25 -2.64 33.34
N SER A 229 23.75 -1.60 34.02
CA SER A 229 24.47 -0.93 35.11
C SER A 229 24.24 -1.57 36.50
N ARG A 230 23.41 -2.62 36.60
CA ARG A 230 23.05 -3.25 37.89
C ARG A 230 23.82 -4.52 38.24
N ASP A 231 24.62 -5.08 37.33
CA ASP A 231 25.39 -6.32 37.54
C ASP A 231 26.90 -6.06 37.70
N GLY A 232 27.26 -4.88 38.21
CA GLY A 232 28.64 -4.49 38.46
C GLY A 232 28.85 -4.05 39.91
N PHE A 233 28.71 -4.97 40.86
CA PHE A 233 29.30 -4.92 42.21
C PHE A 233 29.61 -6.34 42.68
#